data_AF-B3VSE0-F1
#
_entry.id   AF-B3VSE0-F1
#
_cell.length_a   1.000
_cell.length_b   1.000
_cell.length_c   1.000
_cell.angle_alpha   90.00
_cell.angle_beta   90.00
_cell.angle_gamma   90.00
#
_symmetry.space_group_name_H-M   'P 1'
#
loop_
_entity.id
_entity.type
_entity.pdbx_description
1 polymer ?
#
loop_
_entity_poly.entity_id
_entity_poly.type
_entity_poly.pdbx_seq_one_letter_code
_entity_poly.pdbx_strand_id
1 'polypeptide(L)'
;GNEYVTYRFLLFYVPFFIIFGTSAILCGITCHYTYQVIHNGVSDNKDKHIKYQFKLVNYIIVFLCCWVFAVVNRIINGIGYTPFATNLLHTYLSVSHGFYASIAFIYN
;
A
#
# COMPACT_ATOMS: atom_id res chain seq x y z
N GLY A 1 12.33 12.41 -28.15
CA GLY A 1 11.32 11.72 -27.32
C GLY A 1 11.89 11.07 -26.06
N ASN A 2 13.17 10.65 -26.07
CA ASN A 2 13.80 9.88 -24.98
C ASN A 2 14.35 10.74 -23.81
N GLU A 3 14.45 12.07 -23.97
CA GLU A 3 15.12 12.96 -23.01
C GLU A 3 14.31 13.25 -21.74
N TYR A 4 13.00 12.94 -21.74
CA TYR A 4 12.13 13.18 -20.58
C TYR A 4 11.76 11.88 -19.82
N VAL A 5 12.28 10.72 -20.23
CA VAL A 5 11.98 9.44 -19.57
C VAL A 5 12.48 9.46 -18.14
N THR A 6 13.73 9.86 -17.92
CA THR A 6 14.34 10.00 -16.60
C THR A 6 13.63 11.05 -15.75
N TYR A 7 13.25 12.18 -16.35
CA TYR A 7 12.59 13.27 -15.63
C TYR A 7 11.18 12.85 -15.17
N ARG A 8 10.41 12.16 -16.01
CA ARG A 8 9.12 11.56 -15.64
C ARG A 8 9.27 10.47 -14.58
N PHE A 9 10.33 9.66 -14.70
CA PHE A 9 10.62 8.59 -13.75
C PHE A 9 10.89 9.17 -12.35
N LEU A 10 11.74 10.18 -12.27
CA LEU A 10 12.07 10.84 -11.00
C LEU A 10 10.89 11.59 -10.39
N LEU A 11 10.18 12.42 -11.17
CA LEU A 11 9.09 13.24 -10.65
C LEU A 11 7.89 12.43 -10.16
N PHE A 12 7.55 11.33 -10.84
CA PHE A 12 6.33 10.59 -10.53
C PHE A 12 6.57 9.30 -9.76
N TYR A 13 7.70 8.63 -9.97
CA TYR A 13 7.94 7.35 -9.29
C TYR A 13 8.65 7.52 -7.96
N VAL A 14 9.60 8.45 -7.81
CA VAL A 14 10.32 8.63 -6.53
C VAL A 14 9.37 9.05 -5.39
N PRO A 15 8.50 10.06 -5.55
CA PRO A 15 7.54 10.40 -4.49
C PRO A 15 6.59 9.24 -4.18
N PHE A 16 6.18 8.48 -5.21
CA PHE A 16 5.33 7.32 -5.04
C PHE A 16 6.02 6.19 -4.24
N PHE A 17 7.31 5.94 -4.50
CA PHE A 17 8.11 5.01 -3.73
C PHE A 17 8.23 5.43 -2.27
N ILE A 18 8.41 6.72 -2.01
CA ILE A 18 8.46 7.26 -0.65
C ILE A 18 7.13 7.00 0.06
N ILE A 19 5.99 7.32 -0.58
CA ILE A 19 4.65 7.09 -0.01
C ILE A 19 4.41 5.60 0.25
N PHE A 20 4.76 4.73 -0.70
CA PHE A 20 4.61 3.29 -0.55
C PHE A 20 5.47 2.74 0.61
N GLY A 21 6.74 3.16 0.69
CA GLY A 21 7.67 2.76 1.74
C GLY A 21 7.25 3.25 3.13
N THR A 22 6.87 4.52 3.27
CA THR A 22 6.39 5.06 4.54
C THR A 22 5.09 4.39 4.98
N SER A 23 4.18 4.08 4.05
CA SER A 23 2.95 3.35 4.34
C SER A 23 3.23 1.93 4.87
N ALA A 24 4.21 1.22 4.28
CA ALA A 24 4.63 -0.09 4.75
C ALA A 24 5.22 -0.05 6.17
N ILE A 25 6.06 0.95 6.46
CA ILE A 25 6.64 1.16 7.81
C ILE A 25 5.52 1.46 8.81
N LEU A 26 4.59 2.34 8.46
CA LEU A 26 3.47 2.73 9.33
C LEU A 26 2.56 1.53 9.64
N CYS A 27 2.31 0.67 8.65
CA CYS A 27 1.59 -0.59 8.83
C CYS A 27 2.32 -1.50 9.84
N GLY A 28 3.63 -1.67 9.69
CA GLY A 28 4.43 -2.50 10.60
C GLY A 28 4.40 -2.00 12.05
N ILE A 29 4.59 -0.69 12.25
CA ILE A 29 4.52 -0.07 13.58
C ILE A 29 3.11 -0.24 14.18
N THR A 30 2.06 -0.03 13.40
CA THR A 30 0.68 -0.13 13.88
C THR A 30 0.30 -1.57 14.23
N CYS A 31 0.75 -2.55 13.44
CA CYS A 31 0.60 -3.97 13.77
C CYS A 31 1.34 -4.34 15.05
N HIS A 32 2.59 -3.87 15.22
CA HIS A 32 3.39 -4.13 16.42
C HIS A 32 2.74 -3.53 17.67
N TYR A 33 2.26 -2.28 17.58
CA TYR A 33 1.53 -1.62 18.65
C TYR A 33 0.23 -2.36 19.01
N THR A 34 -0.54 -2.78 18.00
CA THR A 34 -1.77 -3.56 18.20
C THR A 34 -1.47 -4.87 18.93
N TYR A 35 -0.41 -5.59 18.51
CA TYR A 35 0.03 -6.82 19.16
C TYR A 35 0.41 -6.59 20.63
N GLN A 36 1.17 -5.52 20.91
CA GLN A 36 1.60 -5.16 22.26
C GLN A 36 0.42 -4.78 23.17
N VAL A 37 -0.55 -4.03 22.67
CA VAL A 37 -1.77 -3.62 23.41
C VAL A 37 -2.68 -4.82 23.69
N ILE A 38 -2.80 -5.75 22.75
CA ILE A 38 -3.55 -7.01 22.95
C ILE A 38 -2.88 -7.83 24.06
N HIS A 39 -1.56 -8.03 23.99
CA HIS A 39 -0.80 -8.83 24.94
C HIS A 39 -0.77 -8.23 26.36
N ASN A 40 -0.64 -6.91 26.48
CA ASN A 40 -0.51 -6.25 27.78
C ASN A 40 -1.85 -6.02 28.51
N GLY A 41 -3.00 -6.36 27.92
CA GLY A 41 -4.29 -6.36 28.62
C GLY A 41 -4.82 -4.99 29.09
N VAL A 42 -4.13 -3.87 28.82
CA VAL A 42 -4.44 -2.57 29.41
C VAL A 42 -5.52 -1.81 28.63
N SER A 43 -6.76 -1.77 29.14
CA SER A 43 -7.74 -0.64 29.07
C SER A 43 -9.21 -1.11 28.96
N ASP A 44 -10.13 -0.47 29.68
CA ASP A 44 -11.59 -0.62 29.56
C ASP A 44 -12.18 -0.04 28.25
N ASN A 45 -11.40 0.74 27.48
CA ASN A 45 -11.80 1.30 26.18
C ASN A 45 -11.04 0.67 24.99
N LYS A 46 -10.31 -0.43 25.23
CA LYS A 46 -9.40 -1.07 24.26
C LYS A 46 -10.12 -1.48 22.98
N ASP A 47 -11.33 -2.03 23.10
CA ASP A 47 -12.06 -2.60 21.97
C ASP A 47 -12.42 -1.55 20.91
N LYS A 48 -12.77 -0.32 21.35
CA LYS A 48 -13.11 0.76 20.44
C LYS A 48 -11.86 1.23 19.67
N HIS A 49 -10.75 1.44 20.37
CA HIS A 49 -9.48 1.85 19.76
C HIS A 49 -8.87 0.78 18.85
N ILE A 50 -8.92 -0.49 19.25
CA ILE A 50 -8.48 -1.63 18.45
C ILE A 50 -9.29 -1.71 17.16
N LYS A 51 -10.62 -1.53 17.22
CA LYS A 51 -11.47 -1.58 16.03
C LYS A 51 -11.07 -0.51 15.00
N TYR A 52 -10.79 0.71 15.43
CA TYR A 52 -10.32 1.78 14.53
C TYR A 52 -8.90 1.52 14.00
N GLN A 53 -7.98 1.07 14.84
CA GLN A 53 -6.62 0.73 14.40
C GLN A 53 -6.63 -0.43 13.39
N PHE A 54 -7.46 -1.44 13.61
CA PHE A 54 -7.59 -2.58 12.71
C PHE A 54 -8.17 -2.17 11.34
N LYS A 55 -9.15 -1.26 11.32
CA LYS A 55 -9.65 -0.66 10.06
C LYS A 55 -8.55 0.05 9.29
N LEU A 56 -7.75 0.86 9.98
CA LEU A 56 -6.68 1.65 9.37
C LEU A 56 -5.57 0.74 8.81
N VAL A 57 -5.17 -0.29 9.57
CA VAL A 57 -4.19 -1.30 9.13
C VAL A 57 -4.70 -2.07 7.91
N ASN A 58 -5.95 -2.56 7.95
CA ASN A 58 -6.51 -3.33 6.85
C ASN A 58 -6.57 -2.51 5.54
N TYR A 59 -6.91 -1.23 5.65
CA TYR A 59 -6.85 -0.29 4.52
C TYR A 59 -5.44 -0.15 3.95
N ILE A 60 -4.42 0.04 4.81
CA ILE A 60 -3.03 0.16 4.37
C ILE A 60 -2.54 -1.15 3.72
N ILE A 61 -2.94 -2.32 4.23
CA ILE A 61 -2.60 -3.61 3.61
C ILE A 61 -3.19 -3.72 2.20
N VAL A 62 -4.47 -3.37 2.02
CA VAL A 62 -5.10 -3.36 0.70
C VAL A 62 -4.40 -2.40 -0.26
N PHE A 63 -3.99 -1.22 0.23
CA PHE A 63 -3.18 -0.28 -0.55
C PHE A 63 -1.85 -0.93 -0.98
N LEU A 64 -1.09 -1.52 -0.05
CA LEU A 64 0.18 -2.16 -0.36
C LEU A 64 0.02 -3.30 -1.39
N CYS A 65 -0.97 -4.16 -1.23
CA CYS A 65 -1.24 -5.27 -2.15
C CYS A 65 -1.65 -4.80 -3.56
N CYS A 66 -2.49 -3.75 -3.66
CA CYS A 66 -2.89 -3.23 -4.97
C CYS A 66 -1.74 -2.54 -5.69
N TRP A 67 -0.88 -1.84 -4.95
CA TRP A 67 0.17 -0.99 -5.53
C TRP A 67 1.53 -1.68 -5.67
N VAL A 68 1.74 -2.86 -5.09
CA VAL A 68 3.01 -3.61 -5.25
C VAL A 68 3.31 -3.91 -6.73
N PHE A 69 2.29 -4.24 -7.53
CA PHE A 69 2.47 -4.49 -8.96
C PHE A 69 2.79 -3.23 -9.74
N ALA A 70 2.29 -2.06 -9.32
CA ALA A 70 2.69 -0.78 -9.88
C ALA A 70 4.18 -0.50 -9.63
N VAL A 71 4.64 -0.77 -8.41
CA VAL A 71 6.05 -0.64 -8.01
C VAL A 71 6.92 -1.57 -8.85
N VAL A 72 6.60 -2.87 -8.89
CA VAL A 72 7.35 -3.89 -9.63
C VAL A 72 7.39 -3.56 -11.13
N ASN A 73 6.25 -3.19 -11.72
CA ASN A 73 6.18 -2.81 -13.13
C ASN A 73 7.08 -1.61 -13.46
N ARG A 74 7.18 -0.62 -12.57
CA ARG A 74 8.05 0.57 -12.74
C ARG A 74 9.53 0.22 -12.61
N ILE A 75 9.90 -0.69 -11.70
CA ILE A 75 11.29 -1.19 -11.57
C ILE A 75 11.69 -1.91 -12.86
N ILE A 76 10.85 -2.83 -13.34
CA ILE A 76 11.14 -3.63 -14.54
C ILE A 76 11.20 -2.73 -15.79
N ASN A 77 10.29 -1.75 -15.90
CA ASN A 77 10.32 -0.74 -16.96
C ASN A 77 11.61 0.09 -16.94
N GLY A 78 12.11 0.44 -15.75
CA GLY A 78 13.40 1.12 -15.56
C GLY A 78 14.62 0.30 -16.01
N ILE A 79 14.51 -1.03 -16.04
CA ILE A 79 15.55 -1.95 -16.54
C ILE A 79 15.38 -2.24 -18.05
N GLY A 80 14.40 -1.62 -18.71
CA GLY A 80 14.17 -1.74 -20.17
C GLY A 80 13.30 -2.92 -20.58
N TYR A 81 12.71 -3.65 -19.62
CA TYR A 81 11.76 -4.71 -19.90
C TYR A 81 10.33 -4.21 -19.70
N THR A 82 9.43 -4.51 -20.62
CA THR A 82 8.01 -4.15 -20.51
C THR A 82 7.13 -5.39 -20.53
N PRO A 83 7.09 -6.20 -19.45
CA PRO A 83 6.29 -7.41 -19.43
C PRO A 83 4.81 -7.02 -19.45
N PHE A 84 4.09 -7.52 -20.45
CA PHE A 84 2.66 -7.29 -20.62
C PHE A 84 1.85 -7.70 -19.37
N ALA A 85 2.24 -8.82 -18.73
CA ALA A 85 1.57 -9.34 -17.54
C ALA A 85 1.59 -8.33 -16.36
N THR A 86 2.73 -7.68 -16.08
CA THR A 86 2.85 -6.68 -15.02
C THR A 86 2.10 -5.38 -15.32
N ASN A 87 2.06 -4.97 -16.59
CA ASN A 87 1.26 -3.80 -17.00
C ASN A 87 -0.24 -4.06 -16.84
N LEU A 88 -0.71 -5.25 -17.23
CA LEU A 88 -2.10 -5.67 -17.07
C LEU A 88 -2.48 -5.76 -15.59
N LEU A 89 -1.64 -6.41 -14.78
CA LEU A 89 -1.84 -6.53 -13.32
C LEU A 89 -1.84 -5.16 -12.63
N HIS A 90 -0.92 -4.27 -12.98
CA HIS A 90 -0.89 -2.90 -12.47
C HIS A 90 -2.19 -2.16 -12.80
N THR A 91 -2.65 -2.24 -14.06
CA THR A 91 -3.86 -1.54 -14.51
C THR A 91 -5.10 -2.08 -13.79
N TYR A 92 -5.24 -3.40 -13.74
CA TYR A 92 -6.34 -4.06 -13.07
C TYR A 92 -6.38 -3.73 -11.57
N LEU A 93 -5.26 -3.90 -10.86
CA LEU A 93 -5.20 -3.68 -9.42
C LEU A 93 -5.33 -2.22 -9.03
N SER A 94 -4.86 -1.30 -9.88
CA SER A 94 -5.06 0.14 -9.67
C SER A 94 -6.52 0.55 -9.79
N VAL A 95 -7.29 -0.02 -10.73
CA VAL A 95 -8.72 0.26 -10.88
C VAL A 95 -9.53 -0.39 -9.76
N SER A 96 -9.20 -1.64 -9.41
CA SER A 96 -9.87 -2.37 -8.34
C SER A 96 -9.52 -1.88 -6.93
N HIS A 97 -8.50 -1.03 -6.78
CA HIS A 97 -8.11 -0.49 -5.47
C HIS A 97 -9.28 0.17 -4.75
N GLY A 98 -10.08 0.99 -5.45
CA GLY A 98 -11.26 1.64 -4.85
C GLY A 98 -12.32 0.64 -4.39
N PHE A 99 -12.48 -0.47 -5.11
CA PHE A 99 -13.39 -1.55 -4.75
C PHE A 99 -12.91 -2.30 -3.49
N TYR A 100 -11.64 -2.74 -3.48
CA TYR A 100 -11.08 -3.45 -2.33
C TYR A 100 -10.98 -2.57 -1.09
N ALA A 101 -10.68 -1.29 -1.25
CA ALA A 101 -10.67 -0.30 -0.18
C ALA A 101 -12.07 -0.14 0.44
N SER A 102 -13.12 -0.09 -0.38
CA SER A 102 -14.50 0.00 0.08
C SER A 102 -14.91 -1.26 0.86
N ILE A 103 -14.54 -2.46 0.37
CA ILE A 103 -14.80 -3.72 1.09
C ILE A 103 -14.10 -3.72 2.44
N ALA A 104 -12.81 -3.37 2.50
CA ALA A 104 -12.03 -3.35 3.73
C ALA A 104 -12.57 -2.36 4.78
N PHE A 105 -13.25 -1.31 4.33
CA PHE A 105 -13.87 -0.31 5.20
C PHE A 105 -15.26 -0.72 5.70
N ILE A 106 -16.07 -1.38 4.86
CA ILE A 106 -17.46 -1.74 5.14
C ILE A 106 -17.58 -3.03 5.98
N TYR A 107 -16.74 -4.04 5.73
CA TYR A 107 -16.86 -5.37 6.37
C TYR A 107 -16.30 -5.46 7.81
N ASN A 108 -15.87 -4.34 8.42
CA ASN A 108 -15.39 -4.26 9.81
C ASN A 108 -16.20 -3.24 10.63
#